data_AF-A0A392W4C0-F1
#
_entry.id   AF-A0A392W4C0-F1
#
_cell.length_a   1.000
_cell.length_b   1.000
_cell.length_c   1.000
_cell.angle_alpha   90.00
_cell.angle_beta   90.00
_cell.angle_gamma   90.00
#
_symmetry.space_group_name_H-M   'P 1'
#
loop_
_entity.id
_entity.type
_entity.pdbx_description
1 polymer ?
#
loop_
_entity_poly.entity_id
_entity_poly.type
_entity_poly.pdbx_seq_one_letter_code
_entity_poly.pdbx_strand_id
1 'polypeptide(L)' 'PLRIEGRETKKLRNKDISSVKFVWGGPAGEYATWELESKMWDSYPDLLSGNFRGRKFF' A
#
# COMPACT_ATOMS: atom_id res chain seq x y z
N PRO A 1 -8.19 6.96 -1.19
CA PRO A 1 -7.44 7.04 0.09
C PRO A 1 -6.72 8.39 0.16
N LEU A 2 -6.55 8.92 1.36
CA LEU A 2 -5.94 10.24 1.54
C LEU A 2 -4.44 10.17 1.33
N ARG A 3 -3.76 9.30 2.10
CA ARG A 3 -2.31 9.16 2.11
C ARG A 3 -1.91 7.74 2.48
N ILE A 4 -0.76 7.31 1.98
CA ILE A 4 -0.07 6.12 2.45
C ILE A 4 0.65 6.49 3.75
N GLU A 5 0.33 5.82 4.85
CA GLU A 5 0.97 6.06 6.15
C GLU A 5 2.33 5.35 6.24
N GLY A 6 2.42 4.14 5.70
CA GLY A 6 3.63 3.33 5.80
C GLY A 6 3.54 2.06 4.96
N ARG A 7 4.69 1.46 4.67
CA ARG A 7 4.81 0.16 4.00
C ARG A 7 5.54 -0.79 4.93
N GLU A 8 4.96 -1.97 5.15
CA GLU A 8 5.59 -3.07 5.85
C GLU A 8 5.81 -4.22 4.86
N THR A 9 7.04 -4.73 4.78
CA THR A 9 7.32 -5.93 4.00
C THR A 9 7.60 -7.07 4.97
N LYS A 10 6.62 -7.95 5.11
CA LYS A 10 6.75 -9.18 5.91
C LYS A 10 7.37 -10.27 5.08
N LYS A 11 8.57 -10.70 5.48
CA LYS A 11 9.20 -11.89 4.91
C LYS A 11 8.68 -13.13 5.62
N LEU A 12 7.93 -13.96 4.92
CA LEU A 12 7.58 -15.30 5.37
C LEU A 12 8.56 -16.31 4.77
N ARG A 13 8.61 -17.53 5.34
CA ARG A 13 9.58 -18.59 5.01
C ARG A 13 9.65 -18.94 3.52
N ASN A 14 8.58 -18.69 2.76
CA ASN A 14 8.48 -19.02 1.34
C ASN A 14 8.00 -17.83 0.47
N LYS A 15 7.70 -16.67 1.05
CA LYS A 15 7.16 -15.53 0.29
C LYS A 15 7.37 -14.21 1.01
N ASP A 16 7.81 -13.19 0.28
CA ASP A 16 7.77 -11.81 0.73
C ASP A 16 6.38 -11.22 0.49
N ILE A 17 5.72 -10.76 1.55
CA ILE A 17 4.41 -10.09 1.50
C ILE A 17 4.64 -8.61 1.78
N SER A 18 4.43 -7.77 0.77
CA SER A 18 4.40 -6.32 0.94
C SER A 18 2.98 -5.87 1.28
N SER A 19 2.82 -5.19 2.41
CA SER A 19 1.58 -4.57 2.87
C SER A 19 1.79 -3.07 3.00
N VAL A 20 0.79 -2.29 2.60
CA VAL A 20 0.83 -0.83 2.67
C VAL A 20 -0.35 -0.37 3.53
N LYS A 21 -0.06 0.52 4.48
CA LYS A 21 -1.04 1.15 5.35
C LYS A 21 -1.57 2.40 4.68
N PHE A 22 -2.88 2.48 4.48
CA PHE A 22 -3.57 3.61 3.88
C PHE A 22 -4.44 4.30 4.90
N VAL A 23 -4.29 5.61 5.01
CA VAL A 23 -5.22 6.46 5.75
C VAL A 23 -6.34 6.88 4.81
N TRP A 24 -7.56 6.68 5.26
CA TRP A 24 -8.78 7.11 4.61
C TRP A 24 -9.45 8.16 5.49
N GLY A 25 -9.92 9.22 4.86
CA GLY A 25 -10.74 10.24 5.53
C GLY A 25 -12.17 9.78 5.48
N GLY A 26 -12.71 9.36 6.62
CA GLY A 26 -14.13 9.07 6.77
C GLY A 26 -14.86 10.23 7.45
N PRO A 27 -16.18 10.29 7.32
CA PRO A 27 -17.01 11.26 8.05
C PRO A 27 -16.91 11.10 9.58
N ALA A 28 -16.44 9.94 10.08
CA ALA A 28 -16.24 9.65 11.49
C ALA A 28 -14.78 9.79 11.97
N GLY A 29 -13.85 10.22 11.11
CA GLY A 29 -12.43 10.38 11.44
C GLY A 29 -11.48 9.74 10.42
N GLU A 30 -10.18 9.89 10.68
CA GLU A 30 -9.13 9.22 9.91
C GLU A 30 -9.06 7.74 10.33
N TYR A 31 -9.31 6.84 9.39
CA TYR A 31 -9.16 5.40 9.62
C TYR A 31 -8.04 4.86 8.74
N ALA A 32 -7.14 4.10 9.35
CA ALA A 32 -6.02 3.50 8.64
C ALA A 32 -6.22 1.99 8.49
N THR A 33 -6.16 1.51 7.25
CA THR A 33 -6.25 0.07 6.92
C THR A 33 -4.93 -0.45 6.36
N TRP A 34 -4.65 -1.72 6.61
CA TRP A 34 -3.52 -2.43 6.00
C TRP A 34 -4.03 -3.23 4.81
N GLU A 35 -3.58 -2.88 3.61
CA GLU A 35 -3.91 -3.61 2.38
C GLU A 35 -2.63 -4.14 1.72
N LEU A 36 -2.76 -5.28 1.04
CA LEU A 36 -1.65 -5.87 0.31
C LEU A 36 -1.21 -4.95 -0.83
N GLU A 37 0.09 -4.74 -0.97
CA GLU A 37 0.65 -3.90 -2.01
C GLU A 37 0.27 -4.42 -3.40
N SER A 38 0.34 -5.74 -3.60
CA SER A 38 -0.06 -6.36 -4.88
C SER A 38 -1.51 -6.07 -5.26
N LYS A 39 -2.41 -6.04 -4.28
CA LYS A 39 -3.83 -5.72 -4.49
C LYS A 39 -4.03 -4.22 -4.70
N MET A 40 -3.19 -3.40 -4.08
CA MET A 40 -3.18 -1.95 -4.30
C MET A 40 -2.60 -1.53 -5.65
N TRP A 41 -1.63 -2.26 -6.18
CA TRP A 41 -1.18 -2.09 -7.56
C TRP A 41 -2.32 -2.30 -8.55
N ASP A 42 -3.18 -3.28 -8.27
CA ASP A 42 -4.33 -3.60 -9.12
C ASP A 42 -5.48 -2.59 -8.93
N SER A 43 -5.84 -2.28 -7.68
CA SER A 43 -6.99 -1.42 -7.36
C SER A 43 -6.72 0.08 -7.49
N TYR A 44 -5.51 0.55 -7.16
CA TYR A 44 -5.16 1.97 -7.14
C TYR A 44 -3.71 2.25 -7.57
N PRO A 45 -3.37 1.99 -8.85
CA PRO A 45 -2.01 2.18 -9.35
C PRO A 45 -1.52 3.64 -9.23
N ASP A 46 -2.40 4.64 -9.39
CA ASP A 46 -2.04 6.06 -9.38
C ASP A 46 -1.44 6.55 -8.05
N LEU A 47 -1.86 5.95 -6.93
CA LEU A 47 -1.42 6.35 -5.59
C LEU A 47 0.00 5.90 -5.28
N LEU A 48 0.41 4.78 -5.86
CA LEU A 48 1.77 4.25 -5.75
C LEU A 48 2.67 4.82 -6.85
N SER A 49 2.11 5.19 -8.00
CA SER A 49 2.89 5.76 -9.11
C SER A 49 3.53 7.13 -8.78
N GLY A 50 3.03 7.84 -7.76
CA GLY A 50 3.53 9.14 -7.33
C GLY A 50 4.94 9.15 -6.70
N ASN A 51 5.44 8.00 -6.22
CA ASN A 51 6.76 7.92 -5.56
C ASN A 51 7.66 6.76 -6.04
N PHE A 52 7.18 5.92 -6.97
CA PHE A 52 7.87 4.71 -7.41
C PHE A 52 8.34 4.77 -8.88
N ARG A 53 8.83 5.94 -9.33
CA ARG A 53 9.59 6.05 -10.58
C ARG A 53 10.88 5.23 -10.50
N GLY A 54 10.81 3.91 -10.73
CA GLY A 54 11.99 3.13 -11.11
C GLY A 54 12.19 1.73 -10.54
N ARG A 55 11.24 1.08 -9.84
CA ARG A 55 11.42 -0.35 -9.49
C ARG A 55 10.28 -1.21 -10.00
N LYS A 56 10.56 -1.80 -11.15
CA LYS A 56 9.85 -2.94 -11.72
C LYS A 56 10.13 -4.13 -10.81
N PHE A 57 9.19 -4.47 -9.93
CA PHE A 57 9.20 -5.75 -9.24
C PHE A 57 8.58 -6.76 -10.21
N PHE A 58 9.45 -7.40 -10.98
CA PHE A 58 9.15 -8.65 -11.70
C PHE A 58 9.38 -9.83 -10.74
#